data_AF-A0A662PFC4-F1
#
_entry.id   AF-A0A662PFC4-F1
#
_cell.length_a   1.000
_cell.length_b   1.000
_cell.length_c   1.000
_cell.angle_alpha   90.00
_cell.angle_beta   90.00
_cell.angle_gamma   90.00
#
_symmetry.space_group_name_H-M   'P 1'
#
loop_
_entity.id
_entity.type
_entity.pdbx_description
1 polymer ?
#
loop_
_entity_poly.entity_id
_entity_poly.type
_entity_poly.pdbx_seq_one_letter_code
_entity_poly.pdbx_strand_id
1 'polypeptide(L)' 'MLDAIKELGEYVREKENLSETETFINVAKLKNTKKVLCIVLECSKSKILFKKVRMEDFDPYKLKLYLYKEGSSRGTD' A
#
# COMPACT_ATOMS: atom_id res chain seq x y z
N MET A 1 -7.80 -28.33 -2.02
CA MET A 1 -6.46 -27.72 -2.23
C MET A 1 -6.52 -26.22 -2.03
N LEU A 2 -7.39 -25.50 -2.73
CA LEU A 2 -7.63 -24.07 -2.49
C LEU A 2 -8.13 -23.79 -1.06
N ASP A 3 -8.98 -24.66 -0.50
CA ASP A 3 -9.46 -24.51 0.89
C ASP A 3 -8.32 -24.63 1.90
N ALA A 4 -7.43 -25.60 1.73
CA ALA A 4 -6.24 -25.75 2.57
C ALA A 4 -5.29 -24.55 2.47
N ILE A 5 -5.17 -23.94 1.28
CA ILE A 5 -4.38 -22.71 1.09
C ILE A 5 -5.04 -21.54 1.82
N LYS A 6 -6.38 -21.45 1.77
CA LYS A 6 -7.15 -20.42 2.47
C LYS A 6 -6.99 -20.54 3.98
N GLU A 7 -7.18 -21.74 4.53
CA GLU A 7 -7.02 -22.01 5.98
C GLU A 7 -5.61 -21.66 6.46
N LEU A 8 -4.58 -21.98 5.68
CA LEU A 8 -3.19 -21.65 6.01
C LEU A 8 -2.95 -20.13 5.97
N GLY A 9 -3.57 -19.43 5.01
CA GLY A 9 -3.55 -17.96 4.95
C GLY A 9 -4.27 -17.30 6.13
N GLU A 10 -5.44 -17.82 6.52
CA GLU A 10 -6.20 -17.34 7.69
C GLU A 10 -5.40 -17.51 8.98
N TYR A 11 -4.78 -18.69 9.17
CA TYR A 11 -3.91 -18.96 10.32
C TYR A 11 -2.73 -17.99 10.43
N VAL A 12 -2.03 -17.72 9.33
CA VAL A 12 -0.91 -16.77 9.31
C VAL A 12 -1.38 -15.35 9.62
N ARG A 13 -2.52 -14.94 9.05
CA ARG A 13 -3.10 -13.60 9.28
C ARG A 13 -3.45 -13.38 10.75
N GLU A 14 -4.06 -14.37 11.40
CA GLU A 14 -4.41 -14.31 12.82
C GLU A 14 -3.15 -14.28 13.71
N LYS A 15 -2.16 -15.12 13.40
CA LYS A 15 -0.91 -15.19 14.17
C LYS A 15 -0.10 -13.90 14.12
N GLU A 16 -0.03 -13.27 12.94
CA GLU A 16 0.74 -12.04 12.71
C GLU A 16 -0.11 -10.77 12.97
N ASN A 17 -1.37 -10.92 13.39
CA ASN A 17 -2.34 -9.84 13.62
C ASN A 17 -2.41 -8.85 12.45
N LEU A 18 -2.39 -9.38 11.22
CA LEU A 18 -2.39 -8.58 9.99
C LEU A 18 -3.83 -8.20 9.61
N SER A 19 -4.06 -6.92 9.37
CA SER A 19 -5.29 -6.48 8.72
C SER A 19 -5.33 -6.91 7.25
N GLU A 20 -6.52 -7.10 6.70
CA GLU A 20 -6.70 -7.53 5.29
C GLU A 20 -5.96 -6.62 4.31
N THR A 21 -5.94 -5.31 4.58
CA THR A 21 -5.25 -4.35 3.73
C THR A 21 -3.73 -4.46 3.83
N GLU A 22 -3.18 -4.81 5.00
CA GLU A 22 -1.73 -5.02 5.16
C GLU A 22 -1.23 -6.24 4.42
N THR A 23 -2.07 -7.27 4.23
CA THR A 23 -1.72 -8.46 3.43
C THR A 23 -1.41 -8.11 1.97
N PHE A 24 -1.98 -7.02 1.44
CA PHE A 24 -1.71 -6.55 0.08
C PHE A 24 -0.52 -5.58 -0.02
N ILE A 25 0.09 -5.18 1.10
CA ILE A 25 1.23 -4.26 1.12
C ILE A 25 2.54 -5.06 1.03
N ASN A 26 3.24 -4.92 -0.09
CA ASN A 26 4.59 -5.42 -0.27
C ASN A 26 5.64 -4.52 0.44
N VAL A 27 5.74 -4.67 1.78
CA VAL A 27 6.66 -3.90 2.64
C VAL A 27 8.13 -4.06 2.21
N ALA A 28 8.51 -5.23 1.69
CA ALA A 28 9.89 -5.52 1.29
C ALA A 28 10.39 -4.57 0.19
N LYS A 29 9.53 -4.18 -0.76
CA LYS A 29 9.87 -3.22 -1.81
C LYS A 29 10.01 -1.78 -1.31
N LEU A 30 9.39 -1.45 -0.18
CA LEU A 30 9.41 -0.10 0.39
C LEU A 30 10.59 0.15 1.34
N LYS A 31 11.32 -0.90 1.73
CA LYS A 31 12.41 -0.86 2.74
C LYS A 31 13.48 0.22 2.50
N ASN A 32 13.78 0.54 1.24
CA ASN A 32 14.82 1.51 0.86
C ASN A 32 14.27 2.86 0.40
N THR A 33 12.96 3.09 0.53
CA THR A 33 12.31 4.33 0.12
C THR A 33 12.67 5.44 1.08
N LYS A 34 13.19 6.57 0.56
CA LYS A 34 13.53 7.75 1.38
C LYS A 34 12.46 8.83 1.31
N LYS A 35 11.94 9.09 0.11
CA LYS A 35 10.95 10.13 -0.17
C LYS A 35 9.78 9.50 -0.90
N VAL A 36 8.59 10.05 -0.67
CA VAL A 36 7.37 9.68 -1.40
C VAL A 36 6.73 10.93 -2.01
N LEU A 37 6.16 10.75 -3.21
CA LEU A 37 5.39 11.77 -3.90
C LEU A 37 3.90 11.47 -3.72
N CYS A 38 3.22 12.26 -2.90
CA CYS A 38 1.82 12.05 -2.56
C CYS A 38 0.92 12.96 -3.41
N ILE A 39 0.06 12.35 -4.22
CA ILE A 39 -1.02 13.04 -4.93
C ILE A 39 -2.21 13.14 -3.98
N VAL A 40 -2.54 14.35 -3.55
CA VAL A 40 -3.66 14.62 -2.66
C VAL A 40 -4.91 14.86 -3.49
N LEU A 41 -5.91 14.02 -3.28
CA LEU A 41 -7.22 14.10 -3.90
C LEU A 41 -8.25 14.51 -2.85
N GLU A 42 -9.24 15.31 -3.25
CA GLU A 42 -10.38 15.68 -2.43
C GLU A 42 -11.63 14.97 -2.95
N CYS A 43 -12.29 14.23 -2.06
CA CYS A 43 -13.56 13.58 -2.38
C CYS A 43 -14.70 14.49 -1.93
N SER A 44 -15.44 15.05 -2.88
CA SER A 44 -16.61 15.89 -2.61
C SER A 44 -17.83 15.30 -3.31
N LYS A 45 -18.80 14.86 -2.50
CA LYS A 45 -20.01 14.14 -2.92
C LYS A 45 -19.68 12.86 -3.70
N SER A 46 -19.49 12.99 -5.02
CA SER A 46 -19.25 11.90 -5.97
C SER A 46 -18.13 12.25 -6.96
N LYS A 47 -17.42 13.36 -6.71
CA LYS A 47 -16.32 13.83 -7.55
C LYS A 47 -15.02 13.70 -6.79
N ILE A 48 -14.02 13.16 -7.48
CA ILE A 48 -12.64 13.15 -7.02
C ILE A 48 -11.96 14.33 -7.73
N LEU A 49 -11.56 15.33 -6.94
CA LEU A 49 -10.89 16.51 -7.44
C LEU A 49 -9.41 16.45 -7.07
N PHE A 50 -8.54 16.75 -8.03
CA PHE A 50 -7.13 16.96 -7.72
C PHE A 50 -6.99 18.18 -6.81
N LYS A 51 -6.25 18.03 -5.70
CA LYS A 51 -5.99 19.13 -4.76
C LYS A 51 -4.58 19.67 -4.89
N LYS A 52 -3.58 18.79 -4.77
CA LYS A 52 -2.15 19.15 -4.86
C LYS A 52 -1.26 17.91 -4.91
N VAL A 53 0.01 18.10 -5.26
CA VAL A 53 1.07 17.12 -5.03
C VAL A 53 1.95 17.61 -3.88
N ARG A 54 2.39 16.71 -3.00
CA ARG A 54 3.38 17.01 -1.96
C ARG A 54 4.45 15.92 -1.89
N MET A 55 5.68 16.31 -1.60
CA MET A 55 6.72 15.36 -1.24
C MET A 55 6.85 15.30 0.28
N GLU A 56 7.06 14.09 0.82
CA GLU A 56 7.35 13.88 2.23
C GLU A 56 8.40 12.78 2.38
N ASP A 57 9.04 12.72 3.55
CA ASP A 57 9.86 11.58 3.93
C ASP A 57 8.99 10.33 4.06
N PHE A 58 9.51 9.20 3.58
CA PHE A 58 8.84 7.91 3.73
C PHE A 58 8.71 7.57 5.21
N ASP A 59 7.49 7.23 5.62
CA ASP A 59 7.17 6.87 6.98
C ASP A 59 6.53 5.47 7.00
N PRO A 60 7.17 4.45 7.61
CA PRO A 60 6.61 3.10 7.69
C PRO A 60 5.30 3.04 8.49
N TYR A 61 5.00 4.03 9.35
CA TYR A 61 3.73 4.08 10.07
C TYR A 61 2.57 4.60 9.20
N LYS A 62 2.87 5.14 8.01
CA LYS A 62 1.87 5.66 7.05
C LYS A 62 1.63 4.73 5.85
N LEU A 63 2.10 3.48 5.90
CA LEU A 63 1.97 2.52 4.79
C LEU A 63 0.54 2.41 4.23
N LYS A 64 -0.47 2.42 5.10
CA LYS A 64 -1.90 2.36 4.71
C LYS A 64 -2.37 3.59 3.93
N LEU A 65 -1.65 4.71 3.99
CA LEU A 65 -1.97 5.96 3.32
C LEU A 65 -1.27 6.09 1.96
N TYR A 66 -0.29 5.21 1.68
CA TYR A 66 0.44 5.22 0.43
C TYR A 66 -0.19 4.21 -0.53
N LEU A 67 -0.96 4.72 -1.49
CA LEU A 67 -1.34 3.94 -2.65
C LEU A 67 -0.14 3.92 -3.60
N TYR A 68 0.48 2.76 -3.77
CA TYR A 68 1.55 2.56 -4.74
C TYR A 68 1.20 1.39 -5.65
N LYS A 69 1.54 1.53 -6.92
CA LYS A 69 1.45 0.44 -7.89
C LYS A 69 2.80 -0.26 -7.92
N GLU A 70 2.78 -1.59 -8.04
CA GLU A 70 3.99 -2.31 -8.40
C GLU A 70 4.42 -1.90 -9.82
N GLY A 71 5.42 -1.02 -9.91
CA GLY A 71 6.14 -0.75 -11.15
C GLY A 71 7.23 -1.80 -11.38
N SER A 72 7.58 -2.06 -12.64
CA SER A 72 8.78 -2.84 -12.94
C SER A 72 10.02 -2.09 -12.46
N SER A 73 11.02 -2.82 -11.94
CA SER A 73 12.33 -2.23 -11.67
C SER A 73 12.88 -1.69 -13.00
N ARG A 74 13.18 -0.38 -13.06
CA ARG A 74 13.58 0.32 -14.29
C ARG A 74 12.52 0.35 -15.41
N GLY A 75 11.23 0.22 -15.07
CA GLY A 75 10.15 0.42 -16.03
C GLY A 75 10.14 1.85 -16.56
N THR A 76 9.97 2.00 -17.87
CA THR A 76 9.50 3.25 -18.47
C THR A 76 8.00 3.35 -18.19
N ASP A 77 7.61 4.31 -17.35
CA ASP A 77 6.22 4.80 -17.29
C ASP A 77 5.79 5.32 -18.67
#